data_AF-A0AAV8XHS1-F1
#
_entry.id   AF-A0AAV8XHS1-F1
#
_cell.length_a   1.000
_cell.length_b   1.000
_cell.length_c   1.000
_cell.angle_alpha   90.00
_cell.angle_beta   90.00
_cell.angle_gamma   90.00
#
_symmetry.space_group_name_H-M   'P 1'
#
loop_
_entity.id
_entity.type
_entity.pdbx_description
1 polymer ?
#
loop_
_entity_poly.entity_id
_entity_poly.type
_entity_poly.pdbx_seq_one_letter_code
_entity_poly.pdbx_strand_id
1 'polypeptide(L)' 'MPRHAQELGLSQTSTWRILRWYLGLNPYKIQLTQELKVNDHKQRRLFTDWASERLEEDPNFGRKIIYSDEAHFS' A
#
# COMPACT_ATOMS: atom_id res chain seq x y z
N MET A 1 -19.26 19.15 14.08
CA MET A 1 -18.19 19.62 13.17
C MET A 1 -17.08 18.57 13.13
N PRO A 2 -16.49 18.25 11.97
CA PRO A 2 -15.33 17.36 11.92
C PRO A 2 -14.17 17.92 12.74
N ARG A 3 -13.40 17.06 13.42
CA ARG A 3 -12.30 17.46 14.35
C ARG A 3 -11.37 18.51 13.73
N HIS A 4 -10.92 18.31 12.50
CA HIS A 4 -10.00 19.24 11.83
C HIS A 4 -10.61 20.60 11.50
N ALA A 5 -11.90 20.67 11.19
CA ALA A 5 -12.58 21.96 10.97
C ALA A 5 -12.69 22.75 12.28
N GLN A 6 -12.91 22.05 13.41
CA GLN A 6 -12.93 22.65 14.75
C GLN A 6 -11.54 23.13 15.19
N GLU A 7 -10.50 22.32 14.97
CA GLU A 7 -9.10 22.69 15.26
C GLU A 7 -8.64 23.91 14.47
N LEU A 8 -9.06 24.01 13.20
CA LEU A 8 -8.68 25.11 12.31
C LEU A 8 -9.58 26.35 12.43
N GLY A 9 -10.68 26.28 13.19
CA GLY A 9 -11.68 27.36 13.25
C GLY A 9 -12.36 27.64 11.90
N LEU A 10 -12.33 26.68 10.97
CA LEU A 10 -12.85 26.81 9.62
C LEU A 10 -14.16 26.03 9.47
N SER A 11 -15.00 26.45 8.52
CA SER A 11 -16.13 25.61 8.11
C SER A 11 -15.62 24.33 7.43
N GLN A 12 -16.39 23.25 7.56
CA GLN A 12 -16.09 21.97 6.90
C GLN A 12 -15.89 22.13 5.37
N THR A 13 -16.68 23.00 4.74
CA THR A 13 -16.61 23.26 3.30
C THR A 13 -15.31 23.96 2.91
N SER A 14 -14.85 24.93 3.71
CA SER A 14 -13.56 25.61 3.50
C SER A 14 -12.40 24.64 3.69
N THR A 15 -12.42 23.83 4.75
CA THR A 15 -11.40 22.79 4.97
C THR A 15 -11.34 21.82 3.79
N TRP A 16 -12.48 21.34 3.29
CA TRP A 16 -12.52 20.42 2.16
C TRP A 16 -12.01 21.07 0.86
N ARG A 17 -12.36 22.34 0.60
CA ARG A 17 -11.86 23.08 -0.57
C ARG A 17 -10.34 23.22 -0.53
N ILE A 18 -9.78 23.60 0.63
CA ILE A 18 -8.33 23.72 0.81
C ILE A 18 -7.64 22.39 0.53
N LEU A 19 -8.10 21.31 1.18
CA LEU A 19 -7.50 19.98 1.01
C LEU A 19 -7.53 19.52 -0.45
N ARG A 20 -8.69 19.60 -1.12
CA ARG A 20 -8.86 19.01 -2.45
C ARG A 20 -8.30 19.87 -3.58
N TRP A 21 -8.52 21.19 -3.52
CA TRP A 21 -8.22 22.09 -4.65
C TRP A 21 -6.93 22.87 -4.50
N TYR A 22 -6.56 23.27 -3.28
CA TYR A 22 -5.35 24.05 -3.05
C TYR A 22 -4.15 23.15 -2.74
N LEU A 23 -4.36 22.06 -2.00
CA LEU A 23 -3.30 21.13 -1.60
C LEU A 23 -3.25 19.86 -2.46
N GLY A 24 -4.26 19.61 -3.29
CA GLY A 24 -4.33 18.40 -4.13
C GLY A 24 -4.38 17.10 -3.33
N LEU A 25 -4.76 17.16 -2.05
CA LEU A 25 -4.82 16.01 -1.16
C LEU A 25 -6.12 15.25 -1.38
N ASN A 26 -5.98 13.93 -1.51
CA ASN A 26 -7.10 13.01 -1.56
C ASN A 26 -7.33 12.39 -0.18
N PRO A 27 -8.59 12.08 0.18
CA PRO A 27 -8.86 11.34 1.41
C PRO A 27 -8.03 10.06 1.48
N TYR A 28 -7.44 9.80 2.64
CA TYR A 28 -6.71 8.56 2.87
C TYR A 28 -7.70 7.38 2.79
N LYS A 29 -7.43 6.44 1.88
CA LYS A 29 -8.21 5.22 1.74
C LYS A 29 -7.66 4.17 2.70
N ILE A 30 -8.41 3.85 3.75
CA ILE A 30 -8.09 2.71 4.62
C ILE A 30 -8.26 1.43 3.80
N GLN A 31 -7.21 0.62 3.73
CA GLN A 31 -7.24 -0.72 3.14
C GLN A 31 -7.05 -1.73 4.27
N LEU A 32 -7.96 -2.71 4.36
CA LEU A 32 -7.77 -3.85 5.24
C LEU A 32 -6.72 -4.77 4.59
N THR A 33 -5.53 -4.82 5.17
CA THR A 33 -4.48 -5.75 4.79
C THR A 33 -4.31 -6.82 5.85
N GLN A 34 -3.76 -7.97 5.49
CA GLN A 34 -3.37 -8.98 6.47
C GLN A 34 -2.38 -8.37 7.49
N GLU A 35 -2.52 -8.73 8.76
CA GLU A 35 -1.59 -8.34 9.81
C GLU A 35 -0.20 -8.89 9.51
N LEU A 36 0.81 -8.03 9.58
CA LEU A 36 2.19 -8.41 9.37
C LEU A 36 2.82 -8.86 10.69
N LYS A 37 3.14 -10.15 10.81
CA LYS A 37 3.80 -10.70 11.98
C LYS A 37 5.30 -10.40 11.93
N VAL A 38 5.94 -10.38 13.11
CA VAL A 38 7.39 -10.12 13.23
C VAL A 38 8.22 -11.04 12.33
N ASN A 39 7.85 -12.33 12.24
CA ASN A 39 8.57 -13.29 11.40
C ASN A 39 8.38 -13.03 9.90
N ASP A 40 7.25 -12.46 9.48
CA ASP A 40 6.96 -12.19 8.07
C ASP A 40 7.95 -11.19 7.49
N HIS A 41 8.42 -10.22 8.30
CA HIS A 41 9.45 -9.27 7.87
C HIS A 41 10.74 -9.98 7.43
N LYS A 42 11.18 -10.99 8.20
CA LYS A 42 12.37 -11.77 7.87
C LYS A 42 12.14 -12.58 6.60
N GLN A 43 11.02 -13.29 6.50
CA GLN A 43 10.72 -14.13 5.33
C GLN A 43 10.59 -13.32 4.04
N ARG A 44 9.92 -12.16 4.11
CA ARG A 44 9.77 -11.26 2.96
C ARG A 44 11.13 -10.71 2.50
N ARG A 45 12.00 -10.34 3.44
CA ARG A 45 13.37 -9.90 3.11
C ARG A 45 14.16 -11.01 2.41
N LEU A 46 14.21 -12.20 3.01
CA LEU A 46 14.92 -13.35 2.43
C LEU A 46 14.43 -13.68 1.01
N PHE A 47 13.11 -13.64 0.78
CA PHE A 47 12.56 -13.83 -0.56
C PHE A 47 12.99 -12.72 -1.53
N THR A 48 13.01 -11.47 -1.08
CA THR A 48 13.37 -10.33 -1.93
C THR A 48 14.84 -10.38 -2.32
N ASP A 49 15.72 -10.68 -1.36
CA ASP A 49 17.15 -10.82 -1.58
C ASP A 49 17.44 -11.95 -2.58
N TRP A 50 16.83 -13.12 -2.38
CA TRP A 50 16.90 -14.24 -3.31
C TRP A 50 16.39 -13.89 -4.72
N ALA A 51 15.25 -13.21 -4.82
CA ALA A 51 14.69 -12.83 -6.11
C ALA A 51 15.59 -11.82 -6.85
N SER A 52 16.24 -10.93 -6.11
CA SER A 52 17.21 -9.98 -6.65
C SER A 52 18.42 -10.71 -7.25
N GLU A 53 19.02 -11.64 -6.50
CA GLU A 53 20.15 -12.45 -6.97
C GLU A 53 19.80 -13.20 -8.27
N ARG A 54 18.59 -13.78 -8.35
CA ARG A 54 18.15 -14.50 -9.56
C ARG A 54 17.95 -13.60 -10.77
N LEU A 55 17.52 -12.35 -10.55
CA LEU A 55 17.35 -11.37 -11.61
C LEU A 55 18.69 -10.78 -12.08
N GLU A 56 19.69 -10.71 -11.20
CA GLU A 56 21.07 -10.32 -11.55
C GLU A 56 21.74 -11.39 -12.42
N GLU A 57 21.55 -12.68 -12.08
CA GLU A 57 22.07 -13.81 -12.86
C GLU A 57 21.39 -13.94 -14.23
N ASP A 58 20.07 -13.77 -14.29
CA ASP A 58 19.29 -13.81 -15.52
C ASP A 58 18.20 -12.74 -15.52
N PRO A 59 18.37 -11.65 -16.31
CA PRO A 59 17.36 -10.61 -16.43
C PRO A 59 16.00 -11.10 -16.94
N ASN A 60 15.93 -12.27 -17.58
CA ASN A 60 14.69 -12.89 -18.04
C ASN A 60 14.10 -13.89 -17.04
N PHE A 61 14.69 -14.10 -15.87
CA PHE A 61 14.25 -15.08 -14.87
C PHE A 61 12.76 -14.94 -14.54
N GLY A 62 12.27 -13.71 -14.35
CA GLY A 62 10.86 -13.44 -14.05
C GLY A 62 9.88 -13.99 -15.10
N ARG A 63 10.28 -14.07 -16.37
CA ARG A 63 9.43 -14.64 -17.44
C ARG A 63 9.32 -16.17 -17.38
N LYS A 64 10.19 -16.82 -16.61
CA LYS A 64 10.20 -18.28 -16.42
C LYS A 64 9.34 -18.71 -15.23
N ILE A 65 8.86 -17.77 -14.41
CA ILE A 65 8.05 -18.06 -13.23
C ILE A 65 6.58 -18.16 -13.64
N ILE A 66 5.95 -19.28 -13.31
CA ILE A 66 4.51 -19.47 -13.42
C ILE A 66 3.93 -19.48 -12.01
N TYR A 67 3.08 -18.51 -11.69
CA TYR A 67 2.35 -18.47 -10.43
C TYR A 67 0.99 -19.15 -10.59
N SER A 68 0.61 -19.93 -9.59
CA SER A 68 -0.73 -20.50 -9.44
C SER A 68 -1.21 -20.17 -8.04
N ASP A 69 -2.50 -19.90 -7.90
CA ASP A 69 -3.17 -19.75 -6.61
C ASP A 69 -4.40 -20.66 -6.59
N GLU A 70 -4.74 -21.17 -5.41
CA GLU A 70 -5.91 -22.03 -5.23
C GLU A 70 -7.10 -21.17 -4.79
N ALA A 71 -8.06 -20.98 -5.71
CA ALA A 71 -9.28 -20.25 -5.42
C ALA A 71 -10.45 -21.23 -5.22
N HIS A 72 -11.12 -21.11 -4.08
CA HIS A 72 -12.37 -21.82 -3.82
C HIS A 72 -13.53 -20.99 -4.40
N PHE A 73 -14.20 -21.53 -5.42
CA PHE A 73 -15.42 -20.95 -5.99
C PHE A 73 -16.63 -21.69 -5.42
N SER A 74 -17.09 -21.24 -4.25
CA SER A 74 -18.36 -21.68 -3.64
C SER A 74 -19.48 -20.70 -3.96
#